data_AF-M2AX16-F1
#
_entry.id   AF-M2AX16-F1
#
_cell.length_a   1.000
_cell.length_b   1.000
_cell.length_c   1.000
_cell.angle_alpha   90.00
_cell.angle_beta   90.00
_cell.angle_gamma   90.00
#
_symmetry.space_group_name_H-M   'P 1'
#
loop_
_entity.id
_entity.type
_entity.pdbx_description
1 polymer ?
#
loop_
_entity_poly.entity_id
_entity_poly.type
_entity_poly.pdbx_seq_one_letter_code
_entity_poly.pdbx_strand_id
1 'polypeptide(L)'
;MNSISHCKGVAASLFSAALLMSLISAPAQAAEGDPVAVHVWPGGTVTIESHWGLSVAIEAEPKNTGDLSQGDAAAVPKTDATVTVGESGTYMLSRPANEAEVTWQPVPQHESEADSASKTPNDIQVSHLGGTAVHVQLDGVDLVVAGPGCTSESLASIQNIDAVIGSDLQRFVVEGQPKPSSVRNWISVSSASPESVQVKTQDHNTVAISSKSADSETEPAVVWWNVSTKPWQMPEEMEKLFAAMEKSCAESQAVFAELTTAQMNFKPANGTHTPRWNVEHMMGRQLLFFSQMYHEADASIPVMDLNPAQMPPDYKFANAEWSGAEEARQMQRVSKFSRRFAYLLDEYSVDSKVPGSRWPTLGALLKQMDRHYSEHTINTQKKFSLPDWPQ
;
A
#
# COMPACT_ATOMS: atom_id res chain seq x y z
N MET A 1 -23.83 73.89 -0.07
CA MET A 1 -22.52 73.42 -0.54
C MET A 1 -22.16 72.20 0.30
N ASN A 2 -22.56 71.01 -0.16
CA ASN A 2 -22.34 69.74 0.54
C ASN A 2 -21.23 68.99 -0.17
N SER A 3 -20.11 68.74 0.51
CA SER A 3 -19.00 67.93 0.02
C SER A 3 -19.06 66.57 0.72
N ILE A 4 -19.30 65.52 -0.06
CA ILE A 4 -19.30 64.13 0.39
C ILE A 4 -17.92 63.56 0.05
N SER A 5 -17.15 63.21 1.09
CA SER A 5 -15.86 62.54 0.98
C SER A 5 -16.07 61.02 1.03
N HIS A 6 -15.70 60.32 -0.04
CA HIS A 6 -15.68 58.86 -0.10
C HIS A 6 -14.27 58.34 0.22
N CYS A 7 -14.06 57.85 1.44
CA CYS A 7 -12.93 56.97 1.77
C CYS A 7 -13.28 55.53 1.36
N LYS A 8 -12.53 54.98 0.38
CA LYS A 8 -12.55 53.56 0.03
C LYS A 8 -11.69 52.79 1.04
N GLY A 9 -12.32 52.06 1.95
CA GLY A 9 -11.65 51.06 2.79
C GLY A 9 -11.50 49.75 2.02
N VAL A 10 -10.28 49.20 2.03
CA VAL A 10 -9.94 47.89 1.48
C VAL A 10 -10.50 46.81 2.43
N ALA A 11 -11.47 46.04 1.96
CA ALA A 11 -11.96 44.87 2.68
C ALA A 11 -10.99 43.70 2.45
N ALA A 12 -10.26 43.32 3.50
CA ALA A 12 -9.50 42.09 3.56
C ALA A 12 -10.49 40.91 3.68
N SER A 13 -10.60 40.11 2.63
CA SER A 13 -11.32 38.83 2.67
C SER A 13 -10.47 37.80 3.42
N LEU A 14 -10.67 37.72 4.74
CA LEU A 14 -10.29 36.56 5.54
C LEU A 14 -11.34 35.46 5.32
N PHE A 15 -11.04 34.52 4.42
CA PHE A 15 -11.83 33.30 4.28
C PHE A 15 -11.67 32.45 5.55
N SER A 16 -12.72 32.47 6.37
CA SER A 16 -12.92 31.49 7.44
C SER A 16 -13.38 30.18 6.82
N ALA A 17 -12.53 29.16 6.85
CA ALA A 17 -12.90 27.78 6.63
C ALA A 17 -12.33 26.94 7.79
N ALA A 18 -12.92 27.14 8.98
CA ALA A 18 -12.70 26.28 10.13
C ALA A 18 -13.84 25.24 10.15
N LEU A 19 -13.66 24.13 9.44
CA LEU A 19 -14.42 22.92 9.71
C LEU A 19 -13.54 22.03 10.58
N LEU A 20 -13.85 21.99 11.88
CA LEU A 20 -13.23 21.08 12.84
C LEU A 20 -13.56 19.64 12.43
N MET A 21 -12.55 18.91 11.96
CA MET A 21 -12.53 17.45 12.00
C MET A 21 -11.55 17.07 13.11
N SER A 22 -12.08 16.84 14.30
CA SER A 22 -11.32 16.23 15.40
C SER A 22 -11.24 14.73 15.14
N LEU A 23 -10.24 14.32 14.35
CA LEU A 23 -9.85 12.93 14.22
C LEU A 23 -8.74 12.67 15.22
N ILE A 24 -8.95 11.67 16.06
CA ILE A 24 -7.96 11.16 17.01
C ILE A 24 -6.84 10.56 16.16
N SER A 25 -5.67 11.20 16.15
CA SER A 25 -4.48 10.68 15.47
C SER A 25 -4.02 9.39 16.16
N ALA A 26 -4.23 8.25 15.50
CA ALA A 26 -3.56 7.00 15.84
C ALA A 26 -2.08 7.08 15.41
N PRO A 27 -1.15 6.38 16.09
CA PRO A 27 0.22 6.25 15.60
C PRO A 27 0.20 5.65 14.18
N ALA A 28 1.09 6.11 13.30
CA ALA A 28 1.24 5.59 11.95
C ALA A 28 1.94 4.22 11.99
N GLN A 29 1.22 3.21 12.47
CA GLN A 29 1.46 1.81 12.17
C GLN A 29 0.57 1.45 10.99
N ALA A 30 1.01 0.55 10.11
CA ALA A 30 0.05 -0.12 9.24
C ALA A 30 -1.01 -0.74 10.16
N ALA A 31 -2.26 -0.37 9.96
CA ALA A 31 -3.33 -1.00 10.71
C ALA A 31 -3.39 -2.46 10.24
N GLU A 32 -3.72 -3.40 11.14
CA GLU A 32 -4.07 -4.74 10.70
C GLU A 32 -5.13 -4.63 9.60
N GLY A 33 -4.82 -5.17 8.41
CA GLY A 33 -5.71 -5.13 7.26
C GLY A 33 -5.46 -4.05 6.21
N ASP A 34 -4.32 -3.34 6.25
CA ASP A 34 -3.90 -2.56 5.10
C ASP A 34 -3.74 -3.45 3.85
N PRO A 35 -4.07 -2.95 2.64
CA PRO A 35 -4.15 -3.78 1.46
C PRO A 35 -2.77 -4.16 0.95
N VAL A 36 -2.56 -5.46 0.75
CA VAL A 36 -1.40 -6.03 0.09
C VAL A 36 -1.70 -6.22 -1.40
N ALA A 37 -0.70 -6.03 -2.26
CA ALA A 37 -0.86 -6.39 -3.67
C ALA A 37 -0.35 -7.79 -3.93
N VAL A 38 -1.16 -8.54 -4.68
CA VAL A 38 -0.79 -9.84 -5.22
C VAL A 38 -0.72 -9.72 -6.73
N HIS A 39 0.41 -10.11 -7.31
CA HIS A 39 0.57 -10.17 -8.76
C HIS A 39 0.84 -11.60 -9.23
N VAL A 40 0.13 -12.03 -10.29
CA VAL A 40 0.31 -13.37 -10.89
C VAL A 40 1.02 -13.26 -12.24
N TRP A 41 2.18 -13.89 -12.37
CA TRP A 41 3.04 -13.77 -13.54
C TRP A 41 2.98 -15.03 -14.43
N PRO A 42 3.43 -14.94 -15.70
CA PRO A 42 3.63 -16.13 -16.52
C PRO A 42 4.51 -17.17 -15.82
N GLY A 43 4.22 -18.46 -16.04
CA GLY A 43 4.92 -19.55 -15.35
C GLY A 43 4.41 -19.82 -13.93
N GLY A 44 3.42 -19.07 -13.44
CA GLY A 44 2.83 -19.30 -12.12
C GLY A 44 3.59 -18.65 -10.96
N THR A 45 4.59 -17.81 -11.26
CA THR A 45 5.24 -16.98 -10.23
C THR A 45 4.25 -15.99 -9.66
N VAL A 46 4.26 -15.82 -8.34
CA VAL A 46 3.42 -14.86 -7.63
C VAL A 46 4.33 -13.88 -6.92
N THR A 47 4.10 -12.57 -7.07
CA THR A 47 4.78 -11.57 -6.22
C THR A 47 3.77 -10.95 -5.26
N ILE A 48 4.15 -10.84 -4.00
CA ILE A 48 3.34 -10.24 -2.93
C ILE A 48 4.07 -9.01 -2.44
N GLU A 49 3.39 -7.86 -2.38
CA GLU A 49 3.95 -6.59 -1.93
C GLU A 49 3.15 -6.01 -0.76
N SER A 50 3.85 -5.75 0.35
CA SER A 50 3.31 -5.12 1.58
C SER A 50 3.02 -3.62 1.41
N HIS A 51 2.27 -3.06 2.35
CA HIS A 51 2.12 -1.60 2.51
C HIS A 51 3.47 -0.91 2.74
N TRP A 52 4.42 -1.58 3.41
CA TRP A 52 5.77 -1.08 3.69
C TRP A 52 6.73 -1.10 2.49
N GLY A 53 6.24 -1.57 1.33
CA GLY A 53 7.00 -1.66 0.09
C GLY A 53 8.09 -2.73 0.13
N LEU A 54 7.94 -3.73 1.01
CA LEU A 54 8.67 -5.00 0.96
C LEU A 54 7.94 -5.97 0.05
N SER A 55 8.69 -6.80 -0.66
CA SER A 55 8.16 -7.71 -1.67
C SER A 55 8.84 -9.08 -1.64
N VAL A 56 8.02 -10.13 -1.82
CA VAL A 56 8.51 -11.50 -1.99
C VAL A 56 7.98 -12.09 -3.29
N ALA A 57 8.86 -12.75 -4.05
CA ALA A 57 8.50 -13.58 -5.19
C ALA A 57 8.41 -15.05 -4.75
N ILE A 58 7.37 -15.74 -5.19
CA ILE A 58 7.15 -17.16 -4.97
C ILE A 58 7.11 -17.82 -6.34
N GLU A 59 8.16 -18.55 -6.66
CA GLU A 59 8.28 -19.26 -7.92
C GLU A 59 7.59 -20.62 -7.80
N ALA A 60 6.70 -20.92 -8.76
CA ALA A 60 6.16 -22.27 -8.89
C ALA A 60 7.27 -23.22 -9.35
N GLU A 61 7.17 -24.51 -8.98
CA GLU A 61 8.10 -25.51 -9.52
C GLU A 61 8.14 -25.42 -11.06
N PRO A 62 9.33 -25.37 -11.68
CA PRO A 62 9.45 -25.28 -13.12
C PRO A 62 8.85 -26.52 -13.76
N LYS A 63 7.59 -26.45 -14.18
CA LYS A 63 7.03 -27.41 -15.12
C LYS A 63 7.80 -27.24 -16.42
N ASN A 64 8.47 -28.31 -16.87
CA ASN A 64 9.21 -28.42 -18.13
C ASN A 64 8.84 -27.30 -19.11
N THR A 65 9.65 -26.23 -19.13
CA THR A 65 9.39 -24.90 -19.71
C THR A 65 9.39 -24.91 -21.24
N GLY A 66 8.98 -26.02 -21.87
CA GLY A 66 9.04 -26.22 -23.32
C GLY A 66 8.14 -25.30 -24.14
N ASP A 67 7.21 -24.57 -23.51
CA ASP A 67 6.19 -23.79 -24.22
C ASP A 67 6.11 -22.30 -23.85
N LEU A 68 7.03 -21.76 -23.04
CA LEU A 68 7.10 -20.31 -22.87
C LEU A 68 7.88 -19.71 -24.03
N SER A 69 7.17 -19.33 -25.10
CA SER A 69 7.75 -18.55 -26.19
C SER A 69 8.37 -17.27 -25.62
N GLN A 70 9.67 -17.05 -25.89
CA GLN A 70 10.49 -15.96 -25.33
C GLN A 70 9.97 -14.53 -25.57
N GLY A 71 8.92 -14.35 -26.37
CA GLY A 71 8.44 -13.03 -26.82
C GLY A 71 7.53 -12.27 -25.85
N ASP A 72 6.84 -12.95 -24.93
CA ASP A 72 5.76 -12.35 -24.13
C ASP A 72 5.96 -12.46 -22.60
N ALA A 73 7.12 -12.94 -22.15
CA ALA A 73 7.43 -12.98 -20.72
C ALA A 73 7.78 -11.57 -20.22
N ALA A 74 6.77 -10.82 -19.75
CA ALA A 74 7.02 -9.66 -18.91
C ALA A 74 7.96 -10.09 -17.78
N ALA A 75 9.10 -9.43 -17.66
CA ALA A 75 10.07 -9.75 -16.62
C ALA A 75 9.40 -9.53 -15.25
N VAL A 76 9.42 -10.56 -14.40
CA VAL A 76 9.00 -10.43 -13.01
C VAL A 76 9.86 -9.33 -12.39
N PRO A 77 9.27 -8.28 -11.79
CA PRO A 77 10.01 -7.21 -11.15
C PRO A 77 10.97 -7.77 -10.09
N LYS A 78 12.11 -7.10 -9.89
CA LYS A 78 13.03 -7.46 -8.82
C LYS A 78 12.31 -7.34 -7.47
N THR A 79 12.33 -8.41 -6.68
CA THR A 79 11.81 -8.45 -5.32
C THR A 79 12.93 -8.41 -4.28
N ASP A 80 12.56 -8.21 -3.01
CA ASP A 80 13.50 -8.20 -1.88
C ASP A 80 13.90 -9.63 -1.46
N ALA A 81 13.00 -10.59 -1.65
CA ALA A 81 13.25 -12.01 -1.48
C ALA A 81 12.58 -12.85 -2.57
N THR A 82 13.10 -14.06 -2.77
CA THR A 82 12.53 -15.08 -3.66
C THR A 82 12.55 -16.42 -2.94
N VAL A 83 11.46 -17.16 -3.02
CA VAL A 83 11.34 -18.54 -2.54
C VAL A 83 10.72 -19.43 -3.61
N THR A 84 10.96 -20.73 -3.52
CA THR A 84 10.41 -21.70 -4.49
C THR A 84 9.44 -22.64 -3.79
N VAL A 85 8.28 -22.87 -4.41
CA VAL A 85 7.39 -23.96 -3.98
C VAL A 85 8.16 -25.28 -4.12
N GLY A 86 8.18 -26.11 -3.06
CA GLY A 86 9.02 -27.31 -3.00
C GLY A 86 10.12 -27.24 -1.95
N GLU A 87 10.54 -26.03 -1.57
CA GLU A 87 11.51 -25.82 -0.49
C GLU A 87 10.88 -26.05 0.90
N SER A 88 11.71 -25.97 1.94
CA SER A 88 11.31 -26.13 3.33
C SER A 88 11.89 -25.01 4.20
N GLY A 89 11.24 -24.76 5.32
CA GLY A 89 11.66 -23.77 6.31
C GLY A 89 10.64 -22.65 6.49
N THR A 90 10.98 -21.75 7.41
CA THR A 90 10.27 -20.50 7.63
C THR A 90 11.31 -19.39 7.61
N TYR A 91 10.97 -18.28 6.98
CA TYR A 91 11.85 -17.14 6.80
C TYR A 91 11.11 -15.85 7.14
N MET A 92 11.86 -14.84 7.54
CA MET A 92 11.37 -13.51 7.84
C MET A 92 12.11 -12.49 6.97
N LEU A 93 11.35 -11.70 6.21
CA LEU A 93 11.81 -10.49 5.57
C LEU A 93 11.44 -9.31 6.45
N SER A 94 12.43 -8.52 6.88
CA SER A 94 12.19 -7.35 7.73
C SER A 94 13.06 -6.17 7.32
N ARG A 95 12.58 -4.96 7.63
CA ARG A 95 13.38 -3.74 7.59
C ARG A 95 12.99 -2.86 8.77
N PRO A 96 13.74 -2.90 9.88
CA PRO A 96 13.50 -2.02 11.01
C PRO A 96 13.54 -0.54 10.60
N ALA A 97 12.80 0.31 11.31
CA ALA A 97 12.80 1.74 11.04
C ALA A 97 14.22 2.31 11.09
N ASN A 98 14.53 3.27 10.21
CA ASN A 98 15.85 3.86 10.00
C ASN A 98 16.91 2.95 9.36
N GLU A 99 16.73 1.62 9.32
CA GLU A 99 17.68 0.73 8.64
C GLU A 99 17.57 0.84 7.12
N ALA A 100 18.69 0.96 6.42
CA ALA A 100 18.71 1.15 4.97
C ALA A 100 18.40 -0.15 4.21
N GLU A 101 18.85 -1.29 4.74
CA GLU A 101 18.79 -2.57 4.06
C GLU A 101 17.69 -3.47 4.63
N VAL A 102 17.10 -4.26 3.73
CA VAL A 102 16.20 -5.36 4.11
C VAL A 102 17.02 -6.54 4.61
N THR A 103 16.50 -7.28 5.57
CA THR A 103 17.11 -8.52 6.06
C THR A 103 16.20 -9.70 5.78
N TRP A 104 16.79 -10.79 5.28
CA TRP A 104 16.12 -12.06 5.02
C TRP A 104 16.78 -13.14 5.85
N GLN A 105 16.06 -13.68 6.83
CA GLN A 105 16.64 -14.59 7.82
C GLN A 105 15.73 -15.80 8.08
N PRO A 106 16.29 -17.00 8.28
CA PRO A 106 15.51 -18.16 8.69
C PRO A 106 14.96 -17.97 10.12
N VAL A 107 13.72 -18.38 10.35
CA VAL A 107 13.08 -18.37 11.67
C VAL A 107 13.31 -19.75 12.32
N PRO A 108 13.91 -19.81 13.53
CA PRO A 108 14.13 -21.09 14.21
C PRO A 108 12.80 -21.79 14.54
N GLN A 109 12.69 -23.08 14.20
CA GLN A 109 11.49 -23.92 14.45
C GLN A 109 11.11 -24.08 15.94
N HIS A 110 11.96 -23.65 16.87
CA HIS A 110 11.77 -23.84 18.31
C HIS A 110 11.25 -22.61 19.06
N GLU A 111 11.06 -21.46 18.39
CA GLU A 111 10.33 -20.35 19.00
C GLU A 111 8.83 -20.71 18.95
N SER A 112 8.25 -21.03 20.11
CA SER A 112 6.83 -21.38 20.20
C SER A 112 5.96 -20.25 19.64
N GLU A 113 4.83 -20.58 19.00
CA GLU A 113 3.87 -19.64 18.40
C GLU A 113 3.47 -18.45 19.29
N ALA A 114 3.61 -18.56 20.62
CA ALA A 114 3.37 -17.46 21.55
C ALA A 114 4.41 -16.32 21.51
N ASP A 115 5.64 -16.59 21.06
CA ASP A 115 6.74 -15.61 20.91
C ASP A 115 7.01 -15.23 19.44
N SER A 116 6.34 -15.90 18.49
CA SER A 116 6.54 -15.69 17.04
C SER A 116 5.51 -14.76 16.39
N ALA A 117 4.67 -14.09 17.18
CA ALA A 117 3.84 -13.00 16.67
C ALA A 117 4.77 -11.99 15.98
N SER A 118 4.51 -11.74 14.69
CA SER A 118 5.21 -10.76 13.85
C SER A 118 5.77 -9.62 14.71
N LYS A 119 7.10 -9.55 14.84
CA LYS A 119 7.74 -8.67 15.84
C LYS A 119 7.50 -7.20 15.51
N THR A 120 7.16 -6.87 14.26
CA THR A 120 6.66 -5.55 13.85
C THR A 120 5.69 -5.66 12.66
N PRO A 121 4.75 -4.71 12.48
CA PRO A 121 3.86 -4.64 11.31
C PRO A 121 4.60 -4.43 9.96
N ASN A 122 5.93 -4.49 9.94
CA ASN A 122 6.78 -4.24 8.78
C ASN A 122 7.43 -5.52 8.27
N ASP A 123 7.02 -6.67 8.80
CA ASP A 123 7.66 -7.96 8.53
C ASP A 123 6.80 -8.81 7.59
N ILE A 124 7.46 -9.53 6.68
CA ILE A 124 6.82 -10.58 5.86
C ILE A 124 7.37 -11.92 6.31
N GLN A 125 6.52 -12.73 6.93
CA GLN A 125 6.85 -14.11 7.26
C GLN A 125 6.45 -15.03 6.11
N VAL A 126 7.35 -15.94 5.75
CA VAL A 126 7.15 -16.90 4.67
C VAL A 126 7.43 -18.30 5.19
N SER A 127 6.41 -19.17 5.19
CA SER A 127 6.47 -20.53 5.71
C SER A 127 6.15 -21.55 4.62
N HIS A 128 7.02 -22.53 4.43
CA HIS A 128 6.76 -23.64 3.50
C HIS A 128 5.86 -24.69 4.16
N LEU A 129 4.75 -25.05 3.50
CA LEU A 129 3.80 -26.03 3.98
C LEU A 129 4.04 -27.37 3.29
N GLY A 130 4.88 -28.21 3.91
CA GLY A 130 5.14 -29.57 3.42
C GLY A 130 5.73 -29.65 2.00
N GLY A 131 6.38 -28.58 1.53
CA GLY A 131 6.90 -28.46 0.17
C GLY A 131 5.83 -28.29 -0.92
N THR A 132 4.55 -28.24 -0.58
CA THR A 132 3.48 -28.21 -1.58
C THR A 132 2.78 -26.86 -1.70
N ALA A 133 2.96 -25.99 -0.72
CA ALA A 133 2.48 -24.61 -0.72
C ALA A 133 3.41 -23.70 0.07
N VAL A 134 3.23 -22.39 -0.10
CA VAL A 134 3.90 -21.35 0.67
C VAL A 134 2.83 -20.48 1.33
N HIS A 135 2.90 -20.36 2.65
CA HIS A 135 2.07 -19.46 3.45
C HIS A 135 2.84 -18.17 3.71
N VAL A 136 2.22 -17.03 3.47
CA VAL A 136 2.79 -15.70 3.68
C VAL A 136 1.91 -14.91 4.62
N GLN A 137 2.53 -14.34 5.66
CA GLN A 137 1.86 -13.49 6.63
C GLN A 137 2.50 -12.11 6.60
N LEU A 138 1.70 -11.07 6.36
CA LEU A 138 2.14 -9.68 6.28
C LEU A 138 0.97 -8.72 6.46
N ASP A 139 1.17 -7.56 7.09
CA ASP A 139 0.15 -6.50 7.24
C ASP A 139 -1.20 -6.99 7.83
N GLY A 140 -1.18 -8.06 8.63
CA GLY A 140 -2.38 -8.72 9.17
C GLY A 140 -3.16 -9.58 8.17
N VAL A 141 -2.57 -9.86 7.00
CA VAL A 141 -3.12 -10.67 5.91
C VAL A 141 -2.42 -12.03 5.85
N ASP A 142 -3.20 -13.10 5.70
CA ASP A 142 -2.73 -14.48 5.51
C ASP A 142 -2.97 -14.94 4.06
N LEU A 143 -1.91 -15.23 3.33
CA LEU A 143 -1.96 -15.66 1.92
C LEU A 143 -1.35 -17.05 1.75
N VAL A 144 -1.91 -17.86 0.85
CA VAL A 144 -1.34 -19.16 0.47
C VAL A 144 -1.12 -19.23 -1.03
N VAL A 145 0.12 -19.44 -1.46
CA VAL A 145 0.45 -19.82 -2.84
C VAL A 145 0.49 -21.34 -2.93
N ALA A 146 -0.53 -21.91 -3.58
CA ALA A 146 -0.76 -23.34 -3.67
C ALA A 146 -0.05 -23.96 -4.89
N GLY A 147 0.92 -24.83 -4.62
CA GLY A 147 1.56 -25.67 -5.64
C GLY A 147 0.69 -26.85 -6.07
N PRO A 148 1.13 -27.66 -7.05
CA PRO A 148 0.37 -28.82 -7.54
C PRO A 148 0.03 -29.85 -6.47
N GLY A 149 0.89 -30.03 -5.46
CA GLY A 149 0.69 -31.00 -4.38
C GLY A 149 -0.14 -30.48 -3.18
N CYS A 150 -0.55 -29.22 -3.18
CA CYS A 150 -1.29 -28.63 -2.05
C CYS A 150 -2.67 -29.30 -1.93
N THR A 151 -3.03 -29.76 -0.73
CA THR A 151 -4.30 -30.44 -0.43
C THR A 151 -5.19 -29.61 0.51
N SER A 152 -6.46 -29.99 0.65
CA SER A 152 -7.38 -29.32 1.58
C SER A 152 -6.90 -29.40 3.04
N GLU A 153 -6.21 -30.48 3.42
CA GLU A 153 -5.59 -30.63 4.73
C GLU A 153 -4.46 -29.63 4.96
N SER A 154 -3.66 -29.33 3.93
CA SER A 154 -2.62 -28.29 3.99
C SER A 154 -3.22 -26.90 4.23
N LEU A 155 -4.40 -26.62 3.69
CA LEU A 155 -5.11 -25.37 3.94
C LEU A 155 -5.77 -25.36 5.32
N ALA A 156 -6.33 -26.48 5.76
CA ALA A 156 -7.02 -26.60 7.04
C ALA A 156 -6.11 -26.44 8.26
N SER A 157 -4.78 -26.54 8.11
CA SER A 157 -3.84 -26.24 9.19
C SER A 157 -3.68 -24.75 9.48
N ILE A 158 -4.21 -23.87 8.62
CA ILE A 158 -4.15 -22.42 8.79
C ILE A 158 -5.51 -21.94 9.25
N GLN A 159 -5.54 -21.25 10.39
CA GLN A 159 -6.79 -20.82 11.01
C GLN A 159 -7.59 -19.85 10.11
N ASN A 160 -6.90 -18.87 9.52
CA ASN A 160 -7.49 -17.84 8.67
C ASN A 160 -6.67 -17.73 7.37
N ILE A 161 -7.35 -17.66 6.22
CA ILE A 161 -6.70 -17.48 4.92
C ILE A 161 -7.47 -16.40 4.15
N ASP A 162 -6.85 -15.26 3.92
CA ASP A 162 -7.47 -14.17 3.18
C ASP A 162 -7.49 -14.43 1.68
N ALA A 163 -6.46 -15.07 1.15
CA ALA A 163 -6.44 -15.53 -0.23
C ALA A 163 -5.64 -16.82 -0.46
N VAL A 164 -6.12 -17.65 -1.40
CA VAL A 164 -5.38 -18.77 -1.98
C VAL A 164 -5.11 -18.46 -3.45
N ILE A 165 -3.87 -18.60 -3.89
CA ILE A 165 -3.40 -18.27 -5.24
C ILE A 165 -2.84 -19.51 -5.93
N GLY A 166 -3.24 -19.76 -7.17
CA GLY A 166 -2.78 -20.93 -7.93
C GLY A 166 -3.52 -21.17 -9.25
N SER A 167 -3.05 -22.13 -10.04
CA SER A 167 -3.57 -22.42 -11.40
C SER A 167 -4.65 -23.51 -11.49
N ASP A 168 -4.84 -24.30 -10.43
CA ASP A 168 -5.78 -25.44 -10.37
C ASP A 168 -6.54 -25.42 -9.04
N LEU A 169 -7.11 -24.26 -8.71
CA LEU A 169 -7.78 -24.04 -7.44
C LEU A 169 -9.16 -24.71 -7.37
N GLN A 170 -9.75 -25.07 -8.51
CA GLN A 170 -11.08 -25.69 -8.59
C GLN A 170 -11.15 -27.01 -7.83
N ARG A 171 -10.02 -27.70 -7.68
CA ARG A 171 -9.93 -28.95 -6.93
C ARG A 171 -10.25 -28.81 -5.44
N PHE A 172 -10.12 -27.59 -4.89
CA PHE A 172 -10.47 -27.30 -3.51
C PHE A 172 -11.95 -26.93 -3.34
N VAL A 173 -12.63 -26.66 -4.45
CA VAL A 173 -14.03 -26.22 -4.49
C VAL A 173 -14.84 -27.25 -5.28
N VAL A 174 -14.88 -28.48 -4.76
CA VAL A 174 -15.73 -29.55 -5.30
C VAL A 174 -17.15 -29.40 -4.76
N GLU A 175 -18.14 -29.53 -5.65
CA GLU A 175 -19.56 -29.52 -5.28
C GLU A 175 -19.85 -30.52 -4.14
N GLY A 176 -20.43 -30.02 -3.04
CA GLY A 176 -20.82 -30.85 -1.88
C GLY A 176 -19.70 -31.14 -0.86
N GLN A 177 -18.45 -30.73 -1.09
CA GLN A 177 -17.41 -30.72 -0.05
C GLN A 177 -17.45 -29.38 0.70
N PRO A 178 -17.25 -29.36 2.02
CA PRO A 178 -17.13 -28.11 2.75
C PRO A 178 -15.91 -27.36 2.19
N LYS A 179 -16.16 -26.17 1.62
CA LYS A 179 -15.08 -25.21 1.32
C LYS A 179 -14.30 -25.02 2.62
N PRO A 180 -12.96 -24.86 2.58
CA PRO A 180 -12.25 -24.35 3.75
C PRO A 180 -12.92 -23.02 4.11
N SER A 181 -13.73 -23.01 5.16
CA SER A 181 -14.69 -21.93 5.45
C SER A 181 -14.00 -20.60 5.75
N SER A 182 -12.68 -20.62 5.90
CA SER A 182 -11.83 -19.47 6.12
C SER A 182 -11.38 -18.75 4.84
N VAL A 183 -11.40 -19.38 3.66
CA VAL A 183 -10.85 -18.78 2.43
C VAL A 183 -11.84 -17.82 1.77
N ARG A 184 -11.47 -16.54 1.69
CA ARG A 184 -12.31 -15.50 1.08
C ARG A 184 -12.02 -15.27 -0.40
N ASN A 185 -10.74 -15.20 -0.78
CA ASN A 185 -10.34 -14.92 -2.15
C ASN A 185 -9.64 -16.14 -2.77
N TRP A 186 -10.10 -16.56 -3.93
CA TRP A 186 -9.42 -17.55 -4.76
C TRP A 186 -8.89 -16.84 -5.99
N ILE A 187 -7.57 -16.76 -6.17
CA ILE A 187 -6.95 -16.01 -7.27
C ILE A 187 -6.34 -17.00 -8.25
N SER A 188 -6.90 -17.06 -9.46
CA SER A 188 -6.46 -17.99 -10.49
C SER A 188 -6.35 -17.35 -11.85
N VAL A 189 -5.42 -17.87 -12.65
CA VAL A 189 -5.34 -17.60 -14.10
C VAL A 189 -6.27 -18.49 -14.92
N SER A 190 -6.91 -19.47 -14.28
CA SER A 190 -7.89 -20.35 -14.92
C SER A 190 -9.27 -19.70 -14.92
N SER A 191 -9.95 -19.77 -16.07
CA SER A 191 -11.32 -19.27 -16.23
C SER A 191 -12.39 -20.20 -15.64
N ALA A 192 -12.03 -21.43 -15.25
CA ALA A 192 -12.96 -22.36 -14.64
C ALA A 192 -13.22 -21.95 -13.19
N SER A 193 -14.36 -21.33 -12.95
CA SER A 193 -14.84 -20.95 -11.62
C SER A 193 -16.01 -21.86 -11.19
N PRO A 194 -16.16 -22.16 -9.89
CA PRO A 194 -17.33 -22.85 -9.37
C PRO A 194 -18.60 -21.99 -9.54
N GLU A 195 -19.75 -22.60 -9.86
CA GLU A 195 -21.02 -21.85 -10.01
C GLU A 195 -21.52 -21.20 -8.70
N SER A 196 -21.02 -21.67 -7.55
CA SER A 196 -21.44 -21.26 -6.20
C SER A 196 -20.64 -20.10 -5.59
N VAL A 197 -19.79 -19.42 -6.36
CA VAL A 197 -18.96 -18.30 -5.88
C VAL A 197 -19.16 -17.06 -6.74
N GLN A 198 -18.98 -15.89 -6.13
CA GLN A 198 -18.94 -14.64 -6.89
C GLN A 198 -17.68 -14.63 -7.74
N VAL A 199 -17.82 -14.43 -9.05
CA VAL A 199 -16.67 -14.38 -9.96
C VAL A 199 -16.38 -12.93 -10.31
N LYS A 200 -15.12 -12.51 -10.14
CA LYS A 200 -14.58 -11.25 -10.65
C LYS A 200 -13.54 -11.59 -11.72
N THR A 201 -13.63 -10.95 -12.88
CA THR A 201 -12.68 -11.14 -13.98
C THR A 201 -11.86 -9.88 -14.16
N GLN A 202 -10.56 -10.04 -14.35
CA GLN A 202 -9.60 -8.96 -14.51
C GLN A 202 -8.63 -9.31 -15.64
N ASP A 203 -8.45 -8.39 -16.58
CA ASP A 203 -7.62 -8.59 -17.78
C ASP A 203 -6.12 -8.30 -17.53
N HIS A 204 -5.79 -7.98 -16.28
CA HIS A 204 -4.43 -7.80 -15.79
C HIS A 204 -4.16 -8.64 -14.53
N ASN A 205 -2.92 -8.58 -14.05
CA ASN A 205 -2.39 -9.52 -13.08
C ASN A 205 -2.44 -9.12 -11.61
N THR A 206 -3.10 -8.01 -11.25
CA THR A 206 -2.94 -7.38 -9.93
C THR A 206 -4.24 -7.39 -9.16
N VAL A 207 -4.21 -7.91 -7.94
CA VAL A 207 -5.36 -7.93 -7.01
C VAL A 207 -4.96 -7.32 -5.67
N ALA A 208 -5.78 -6.43 -5.14
CA ALA A 208 -5.68 -5.95 -3.76
C ALA A 208 -6.34 -6.94 -2.81
N ILE A 209 -5.64 -7.32 -1.73
CA ILE A 209 -6.17 -8.19 -0.68
C ILE A 209 -5.99 -7.50 0.66
N SER A 210 -7.03 -7.50 1.47
CA SER A 210 -7.04 -6.94 2.83
C SER A 210 -7.55 -7.98 3.81
N SER A 211 -7.16 -7.87 5.08
CA SER A 211 -7.60 -8.78 6.13
C SER A 211 -9.10 -8.65 6.42
N LYS A 212 -9.66 -9.58 7.18
CA LYS A 212 -11.07 -9.51 7.58
C LYS A 212 -11.19 -8.51 8.72
N SER A 213 -11.90 -7.40 8.49
CA SER A 213 -12.34 -6.57 9.61
C SER A 213 -13.22 -7.40 10.53
N ALA A 214 -12.84 -7.47 11.81
CA ALA A 214 -13.59 -8.17 12.85
C ALA A 214 -15.02 -7.64 13.02
N ASP A 215 -15.28 -6.42 12.54
CA ASP A 215 -16.54 -5.70 12.71
C ASP A 215 -17.59 -6.01 11.61
N SER A 216 -17.26 -6.85 10.62
CA SER A 216 -18.24 -7.27 9.61
C SER A 216 -19.19 -8.32 10.19
N GLU A 217 -20.40 -7.89 10.59
CA GLU A 217 -21.48 -8.77 11.07
C GLU A 217 -21.93 -9.80 10.02
N THR A 218 -21.70 -9.52 8.73
CA THR A 218 -22.00 -10.44 7.63
C THR A 218 -20.78 -11.29 7.29
N GLU A 219 -20.99 -12.60 7.09
CA GLU A 219 -19.97 -13.45 6.48
C GLU A 219 -19.63 -12.91 5.09
N PRO A 220 -18.37 -12.56 4.82
CA PRO A 220 -17.98 -12.04 3.52
C PRO A 220 -18.21 -13.11 2.45
N ALA A 221 -18.77 -12.71 1.32
CA ALA A 221 -18.94 -13.60 0.18
C ALA A 221 -17.58 -14.12 -0.29
N VAL A 222 -17.51 -15.41 -0.64
CA VAL A 222 -16.33 -15.99 -1.27
C VAL A 222 -16.23 -15.47 -2.70
N VAL A 223 -15.07 -14.89 -3.05
CA VAL A 223 -14.78 -14.30 -4.36
C VAL A 223 -13.75 -15.15 -5.09
N TRP A 224 -14.03 -15.44 -6.36
CA TRP A 224 -13.13 -16.06 -7.30
C TRP A 224 -12.63 -15.01 -8.30
N TRP A 225 -11.34 -14.72 -8.26
CA TRP A 225 -10.66 -13.81 -9.17
C TRP A 225 -10.07 -14.59 -10.34
N ASN A 226 -10.62 -14.38 -11.52
CA ASN A 226 -10.03 -14.82 -12.78
C ASN A 226 -9.15 -13.71 -13.35
N VAL A 227 -7.84 -13.83 -13.19
CA VAL A 227 -6.85 -12.81 -13.54
C VAL A 227 -6.03 -13.20 -14.75
N SER A 228 -5.59 -12.21 -15.52
CA SER A 228 -4.58 -12.39 -16.56
C SER A 228 -3.17 -12.43 -15.95
N THR A 229 -2.17 -12.89 -16.70
CA THR A 229 -0.76 -12.75 -16.32
C THR A 229 -0.11 -11.48 -16.86
N LYS A 230 -0.87 -10.64 -17.57
CA LYS A 230 -0.38 -9.39 -18.15
C LYS A 230 -0.37 -8.29 -17.09
N PRO A 231 0.73 -7.55 -16.92
CA PRO A 231 0.74 -6.37 -16.06
C PRO A 231 -0.24 -5.32 -16.57
N TRP A 232 -0.97 -4.68 -15.65
CA TRP A 232 -1.79 -3.52 -16.00
C TRP A 232 -0.89 -2.41 -16.55
N GLN A 233 -1.36 -1.74 -17.59
CA GLN A 233 -0.66 -0.59 -18.18
C GLN A 233 -1.49 0.65 -17.92
N MET A 234 -0.91 1.60 -17.20
CA MET A 234 -1.57 2.87 -16.94
C MET A 234 -1.81 3.63 -18.26
N PRO A 235 -3.01 4.18 -18.50
CA PRO A 235 -3.27 5.01 -19.67
C PRO A 235 -2.26 6.17 -19.78
N GLU A 236 -1.77 6.47 -20.99
CA GLU A 236 -0.63 7.38 -21.21
C GLU A 236 -0.79 8.76 -20.56
N GLU A 237 -1.98 9.35 -20.63
CA GLU A 237 -2.25 10.66 -20.02
C GLU A 237 -2.24 10.60 -18.49
N MET A 238 -2.76 9.51 -17.92
CA MET A 238 -2.73 9.27 -16.48
C MET A 238 -1.29 9.02 -16.02
N GLU A 239 -0.54 8.20 -16.76
CA GLU A 239 0.88 7.89 -16.53
C GLU A 239 1.71 9.16 -16.45
N LYS A 240 1.55 10.07 -17.42
CA LYS A 240 2.27 11.34 -17.45
C LYS A 240 2.04 12.17 -16.18
N LEU A 241 0.82 12.20 -15.66
CA LEU A 241 0.46 12.98 -14.47
C LEU A 241 0.94 12.31 -13.18
N PHE A 242 0.85 10.98 -13.09
CA PHE A 242 1.44 10.21 -11.99
C PHE A 242 2.96 10.38 -11.94
N ALA A 243 3.64 10.25 -13.08
CA ALA A 243 5.08 10.43 -13.17
C ALA A 243 5.53 11.84 -12.74
N ALA A 244 4.74 12.88 -13.05
CA ALA A 244 5.01 14.24 -12.57
C ALA A 244 4.90 14.35 -11.04
N MET A 245 3.81 13.83 -10.46
CA MET A 245 3.60 13.79 -9.01
C MET A 245 4.71 13.01 -8.30
N GLU A 246 5.08 11.84 -8.83
CA GLU A 246 6.12 10.97 -8.28
C GLU A 246 7.49 11.61 -8.34
N LYS A 247 7.78 12.34 -9.42
CA LYS A 247 9.01 13.12 -9.54
C LYS A 247 9.10 14.18 -8.44
N SER A 248 8.03 14.96 -8.22
CA SER A 248 7.99 15.97 -7.15
C SER A 248 8.08 15.36 -5.76
N CYS A 249 7.49 14.17 -5.56
CA CYS A 249 7.67 13.38 -4.34
C CYS A 249 9.13 12.95 -4.16
N ALA A 250 9.79 12.44 -5.20
CA ALA A 250 11.20 12.03 -5.17
C ALA A 250 12.16 13.21 -4.91
N GLU A 251 11.92 14.37 -5.52
CA GLU A 251 12.67 15.60 -5.24
C GLU A 251 12.53 16.03 -3.79
N SER A 252 11.33 15.90 -3.23
CA SER A 252 11.07 16.17 -1.81
C SER A 252 11.80 15.15 -0.93
N GLN A 253 11.71 13.86 -1.23
CA GLN A 253 12.41 12.79 -0.53
C GLN A 253 13.92 13.07 -0.44
N ALA A 254 14.54 13.52 -1.54
CA ALA A 254 15.96 13.85 -1.56
C ALA A 254 16.34 14.96 -0.56
N VAL A 255 15.46 15.95 -0.35
CA VAL A 255 15.68 17.02 0.65
C VAL A 255 15.52 16.48 2.07
N PHE A 256 14.46 15.70 2.33
CA PHE A 256 14.18 15.19 3.67
C PHE A 256 15.15 14.09 4.10
N ALA A 257 15.64 13.27 3.17
CA ALA A 257 16.53 12.15 3.48
C ALA A 257 17.83 12.56 4.19
N GLU A 258 18.31 13.78 3.94
CA GLU A 258 19.53 14.33 4.53
C GLU A 258 19.33 14.84 5.97
N LEU A 259 18.09 14.93 6.45
CA LEU A 259 17.80 15.52 7.75
C LEU A 259 17.98 14.52 8.89
N THR A 260 18.68 14.95 9.94
CA THR A 260 18.80 14.19 11.19
C THR A 260 17.46 14.17 11.94
N THR A 261 17.30 13.25 12.89
CA THR A 261 16.11 13.21 13.77
C THR A 261 15.88 14.53 14.50
N ALA A 262 16.96 15.19 14.95
CA ALA A 262 16.87 16.50 15.62
C ALA A 262 16.36 17.60 14.67
N GLN A 263 16.83 17.61 13.42
CA GLN A 263 16.37 18.53 12.39
C GLN A 263 14.92 18.25 11.98
N MET A 264 14.52 16.98 11.86
CA MET A 264 13.13 16.60 11.59
C MET A 264 12.17 17.11 12.67
N ASN A 265 12.60 17.04 13.93
CA ASN A 265 11.83 17.46 15.09
C ASN A 265 11.99 18.95 15.43
N PHE A 266 12.72 19.73 14.64
CA PHE A 266 12.96 21.14 14.90
C PHE A 266 11.63 21.91 14.93
N LYS A 267 11.41 22.67 16.03
CA LYS A 267 10.24 23.53 16.26
C LYS A 267 10.64 24.98 16.06
N PRO A 268 10.38 25.58 14.88
CA PRO A 268 10.81 26.94 14.58
C PRO A 268 10.20 27.98 15.53
N ALA A 269 11.01 28.91 16.03
CA ALA A 269 10.53 30.00 16.90
C ALA A 269 9.52 30.94 16.22
N ASN A 270 9.49 30.99 14.88
CA ASN A 270 8.54 31.79 14.10
C ASN A 270 7.13 31.17 14.00
N GLY A 271 6.87 30.04 14.67
CA GLY A 271 5.57 29.38 14.73
C GLY A 271 5.18 28.61 13.47
N THR A 272 6.08 28.46 12.49
CA THR A 272 5.83 27.61 11.31
C THR A 272 5.88 26.12 11.69
N HIS A 273 5.23 25.28 10.87
CA HIS A 273 5.23 23.81 11.07
C HIS A 273 6.64 23.23 11.03
N THR A 274 6.89 22.15 11.76
CA THR A 274 8.17 21.43 11.77
C THR A 274 8.47 20.76 10.42
N PRO A 275 9.73 20.40 10.11
CA PRO A 275 10.03 19.58 8.94
C PRO A 275 9.24 18.26 8.92
N ARG A 276 9.17 17.53 10.06
CA ARG A 276 8.38 16.29 10.16
C ARG A 276 6.90 16.50 9.85
N TRP A 277 6.29 17.56 10.37
CA TRP A 277 4.90 17.88 10.06
C TRP A 277 4.68 18.05 8.56
N ASN A 278 5.63 18.69 7.85
CA ASN A 278 5.50 18.87 6.40
C ASN A 278 5.55 17.51 5.67
N VAL A 279 6.41 16.58 6.08
CA VAL A 279 6.42 15.22 5.51
C VAL A 279 5.11 14.49 5.79
N GLU A 280 4.73 14.41 7.06
CA GLU A 280 3.50 13.71 7.47
C GLU A 280 2.26 14.30 6.78
N HIS A 281 2.22 15.62 6.61
CA HIS A 281 1.15 16.29 5.90
C HIS A 281 1.13 15.99 4.40
N MET A 282 2.29 16.02 3.73
CA MET A 282 2.40 15.68 2.30
C MET A 282 1.93 14.26 2.02
N MET A 283 2.55 13.29 2.70
CA MET A 283 2.23 11.87 2.51
C MET A 283 0.80 11.54 3.01
N GLY A 284 0.37 12.10 4.14
CA GLY A 284 -0.97 11.86 4.69
C GLY A 284 -2.10 12.39 3.81
N ARG A 285 -1.90 13.51 3.11
CA ARG A 285 -2.89 14.03 2.14
C ARG A 285 -2.98 13.16 0.90
N GLN A 286 -1.83 12.74 0.35
CA GLN A 286 -1.83 11.85 -0.79
C GLN A 286 -2.52 10.52 -0.45
N LEU A 287 -2.14 9.88 0.66
CA LEU A 287 -2.70 8.61 1.09
C LEU A 287 -4.22 8.69 1.27
N LEU A 288 -4.72 9.73 1.94
CA LEU A 288 -6.15 9.92 2.14
C LEU A 288 -6.91 10.08 0.83
N PHE A 289 -6.44 10.96 -0.08
CA PHE A 289 -7.18 11.21 -1.32
C PHE A 289 -7.24 9.98 -2.23
N PHE A 290 -6.15 9.22 -2.33
CA PHE A 290 -6.13 8.01 -3.16
C PHE A 290 -6.91 6.87 -2.53
N SER A 291 -6.75 6.62 -1.22
CA SER A 291 -7.50 5.56 -0.54
C SER A 291 -9.01 5.79 -0.55
N GLN A 292 -9.48 7.04 -0.50
CA GLN A 292 -10.91 7.36 -0.68
C GLN A 292 -11.43 6.94 -2.06
N MET A 293 -10.69 7.24 -3.12
CA MET A 293 -11.11 6.85 -4.48
C MET A 293 -11.05 5.33 -4.66
N TYR A 294 -10.02 4.68 -4.11
CA TYR A 294 -9.89 3.22 -4.18
C TYR A 294 -10.96 2.50 -3.38
N HIS A 295 -11.31 2.99 -2.19
CA HIS A 295 -12.38 2.42 -1.37
C HIS A 295 -13.74 2.44 -2.09
N GLU A 296 -14.03 3.50 -2.83
CA GLU A 296 -15.27 3.59 -3.62
C GLU A 296 -15.29 2.60 -4.80
N ALA A 297 -14.13 2.30 -5.39
CA ALA A 297 -14.01 1.29 -6.44
C ALA A 297 -14.00 -0.14 -5.87
N ASP A 298 -13.34 -0.34 -4.74
CA ASP A 298 -13.25 -1.60 -4.02
C ASP A 298 -13.22 -1.33 -2.49
N ALA A 299 -14.35 -1.60 -1.84
CA ALA A 299 -14.53 -1.35 -0.40
C ALA A 299 -13.62 -2.21 0.49
N SER A 300 -12.93 -3.23 -0.06
CA SER A 300 -11.90 -3.96 0.68
C SER A 300 -10.65 -3.12 0.96
N ILE A 301 -10.41 -2.05 0.20
CA ILE A 301 -9.35 -1.09 0.48
C ILE A 301 -9.85 -0.09 1.53
N PRO A 302 -9.25 -0.01 2.71
CA PRO A 302 -9.67 0.93 3.73
C PRO A 302 -9.36 2.38 3.33
N VAL A 303 -10.17 3.32 3.82
CA VAL A 303 -9.83 4.75 3.79
C VAL A 303 -8.76 5.01 4.86
N MET A 304 -7.60 5.48 4.44
CA MET A 304 -6.44 5.66 5.31
C MET A 304 -6.16 7.14 5.55
N ASP A 305 -6.27 7.58 6.80
CA ASP A 305 -6.00 8.97 7.20
C ASP A 305 -4.81 9.05 8.17
N LEU A 306 -3.63 9.35 7.61
CA LEU A 306 -2.41 9.64 8.37
C LEU A 306 -2.12 11.15 8.46
N ASN A 307 -3.12 12.02 8.27
CA ASN A 307 -2.90 13.45 8.33
C ASN A 307 -2.57 13.90 9.76
N PRO A 308 -1.51 14.71 9.96
CA PRO A 308 -1.25 15.32 11.25
C PRO A 308 -2.30 16.39 11.55
N ALA A 309 -2.51 16.65 12.84
CA ALA A 309 -3.28 17.80 13.30
C ALA A 309 -2.70 19.10 12.69
N GLN A 310 -3.59 20.03 12.30
CA GLN A 310 -3.21 21.23 11.54
C GLN A 310 -2.45 22.28 12.38
N MET A 311 -2.70 22.33 13.69
CA MET A 311 -2.19 23.40 14.56
C MET A 311 -0.86 22.99 15.23
N PRO A 312 0.23 23.77 15.10
CA PRO A 312 1.52 23.43 15.70
C PRO A 312 1.49 23.12 17.21
N PRO A 313 0.67 23.81 18.05
CA PRO A 313 0.57 23.47 19.47
C PRO A 313 -0.02 22.09 19.76
N ASP A 314 -0.91 21.59 18.90
CA ASP A 314 -1.61 20.31 19.06
C ASP A 314 -0.90 19.16 18.36
N TYR A 315 0.13 19.48 17.57
CA TYR A 315 0.85 18.51 16.77
C TYR A 315 1.73 17.61 17.63
N LYS A 316 1.52 16.30 17.48
CA LYS A 316 2.38 15.24 18.01
C LYS A 316 2.99 14.49 16.83
N PHE A 317 4.31 14.32 16.85
CA PHE A 317 5.02 13.51 15.87
C PHE A 317 4.43 12.08 15.88
N ALA A 318 4.09 11.55 14.70
CA ALA A 318 3.65 10.16 14.61
C ALA A 318 4.81 9.22 14.99
N ASN A 319 6.02 9.53 14.53
CA ASN A 319 7.23 8.76 14.77
C ASN A 319 8.42 9.66 15.14
N ALA A 320 8.51 10.09 16.39
CA ALA A 320 9.53 11.07 16.83
C ALA A 320 10.99 10.62 16.61
N GLU A 321 11.25 9.31 16.60
CA GLU A 321 12.59 8.73 16.47
C GLU A 321 13.03 8.50 15.01
N TRP A 322 12.12 8.68 14.03
CA TRP A 322 12.46 8.49 12.64
C TRP A 322 13.39 9.60 12.14
N SER A 323 14.46 9.21 11.46
CA SER A 323 15.32 10.11 10.70
C SER A 323 14.58 10.66 9.49
N GLY A 324 15.14 11.68 8.85
CA GLY A 324 14.64 12.19 7.58
C GLY A 324 14.64 11.13 6.48
N ALA A 325 15.60 10.19 6.51
CA ALA A 325 15.67 9.08 5.57
C ALA A 325 14.51 8.07 5.72
N GLU A 326 14.03 7.81 6.94
CA GLU A 326 12.86 6.95 7.16
C GLU A 326 11.55 7.68 6.77
N GLU A 327 11.44 8.97 7.08
CA GLU A 327 10.29 9.80 6.65
C GLU A 327 10.21 9.91 5.11
N ALA A 328 11.35 10.09 4.43
CA ALA A 328 11.43 10.05 2.97
C ALA A 328 11.01 8.68 2.41
N ARG A 329 11.39 7.58 3.07
CA ARG A 329 10.89 6.23 2.71
C ARG A 329 9.37 6.12 2.89
N GLN A 330 8.80 6.73 3.92
CA GLN A 330 7.35 6.75 4.09
C GLN A 330 6.63 7.51 2.96
N MET A 331 7.18 8.63 2.51
CA MET A 331 6.69 9.32 1.31
C MET A 331 6.74 8.42 0.08
N GLN A 332 7.83 7.67 -0.10
CA GLN A 332 7.97 6.72 -1.20
C GLN A 332 6.92 5.60 -1.12
N ARG A 333 6.65 5.05 0.07
CA ARG A 333 5.63 4.01 0.29
C ARG A 333 4.25 4.50 -0.10
N VAL A 334 3.85 5.70 0.33
CA VAL A 334 2.58 6.30 -0.08
C VAL A 334 2.51 6.53 -1.59
N SER A 335 3.62 6.99 -2.20
CA SER A 335 3.70 7.15 -3.65
C SER A 335 3.52 5.83 -4.39
N LYS A 336 4.17 4.76 -3.92
CA LYS A 336 4.02 3.40 -4.45
C LYS A 336 2.60 2.90 -4.27
N PHE A 337 1.97 3.10 -3.12
CA PHE A 337 0.57 2.75 -2.88
C PHE A 337 -0.36 3.40 -3.92
N SER A 338 -0.20 4.70 -4.18
CA SER A 338 -0.99 5.41 -5.20
C SER A 338 -0.77 4.85 -6.61
N ARG A 339 0.42 4.36 -6.95
CA ARG A 339 0.64 3.74 -8.28
C ARG A 339 0.13 2.30 -8.34
N ARG A 340 0.43 1.51 -7.32
CA ARG A 340 0.14 0.06 -7.22
C ARG A 340 -1.33 -0.25 -7.44
N PHE A 341 -2.22 0.59 -6.89
CA PHE A 341 -3.67 0.41 -7.00
C PHE A 341 -4.34 1.37 -8.00
N ALA A 342 -3.57 2.07 -8.85
CA ALA A 342 -4.13 2.98 -9.85
C ALA A 342 -5.00 2.28 -10.89
N TYR A 343 -4.88 0.96 -11.07
CA TYR A 343 -5.76 0.17 -11.93
C TYR A 343 -7.25 0.26 -11.52
N LEU A 344 -7.53 0.58 -10.26
CA LEU A 344 -8.91 0.80 -9.79
C LEU A 344 -9.52 2.10 -10.36
N LEU A 345 -8.73 2.91 -11.04
CA LEU A 345 -9.15 4.14 -11.70
C LEU A 345 -9.26 3.98 -13.23
N ASP A 346 -9.09 2.77 -13.76
CA ASP A 346 -8.97 2.52 -15.21
C ASP A 346 -10.19 3.00 -16.01
N GLU A 347 -11.38 2.98 -15.41
CA GLU A 347 -12.62 3.46 -16.03
C GLU A 347 -12.73 5.00 -16.11
N TYR A 348 -11.80 5.75 -15.50
CA TYR A 348 -11.86 7.20 -15.41
C TYR A 348 -10.76 7.87 -16.25
N SER A 349 -11.16 8.77 -17.15
CA SER A 349 -10.21 9.67 -17.81
C SER A 349 -9.68 10.75 -16.84
N VAL A 350 -8.54 11.36 -17.18
CA VAL A 350 -7.94 12.44 -16.37
C VAL A 350 -8.84 13.68 -16.24
N ASP A 351 -9.80 13.86 -17.14
CA ASP A 351 -10.78 14.96 -17.12
C ASP A 351 -12.10 14.58 -16.43
N SER A 352 -12.22 13.33 -15.95
CA SER A 352 -13.41 12.84 -15.26
C SER A 352 -13.32 13.04 -13.75
N LYS A 353 -14.48 13.24 -13.11
CA LYS A 353 -14.63 13.19 -11.66
C LYS A 353 -14.65 11.72 -11.20
N VAL A 354 -13.80 11.39 -10.24
CA VAL A 354 -13.76 10.06 -9.61
C VAL A 354 -14.62 10.08 -8.34
N PRO A 355 -15.46 9.06 -8.08
CA PRO A 355 -16.11 8.84 -6.79
C PRO A 355 -15.13 8.90 -5.61
N GLY A 356 -15.58 9.34 -4.45
CA GLY A 356 -14.74 9.54 -3.26
C GLY A 356 -13.82 10.77 -3.34
N SER A 357 -13.55 11.31 -4.53
CA SER A 357 -12.74 12.52 -4.68
C SER A 357 -13.55 13.80 -4.49
N ARG A 358 -12.99 14.72 -3.70
CA ARG A 358 -13.48 16.11 -3.61
C ARG A 358 -13.04 17.01 -4.77
N TRP A 359 -12.10 16.55 -5.58
CA TRP A 359 -11.56 17.31 -6.71
C TRP A 359 -12.50 17.23 -7.92
N PRO A 360 -12.53 18.27 -8.78
CA PRO A 360 -13.42 18.26 -9.93
C PRO A 360 -13.03 17.20 -10.97
N THR A 361 -11.73 16.88 -11.10
CA THR A 361 -11.23 15.83 -11.99
C THR A 361 -10.02 15.10 -11.38
N LEU A 362 -9.72 13.88 -11.85
CA LEU A 362 -8.52 13.15 -11.47
C LEU A 362 -7.24 13.94 -11.79
N GLY A 363 -7.18 14.55 -12.97
CA GLY A 363 -6.05 15.37 -13.38
C GLY A 363 -5.86 16.62 -12.52
N ALA A 364 -6.94 17.19 -11.97
CA ALA A 364 -6.85 18.29 -11.02
C ALA A 364 -6.23 17.86 -9.69
N LEU A 365 -6.58 16.67 -9.18
CA LEU A 365 -5.95 16.09 -7.99
C LEU A 365 -4.46 15.83 -8.24
N LEU A 366 -4.08 15.15 -9.33
CA LEU A 366 -2.68 14.81 -9.62
C LEU A 366 -1.81 16.06 -9.75
N LYS A 367 -2.28 17.10 -10.47
CA LYS A 367 -1.60 18.41 -10.56
C LYS A 367 -1.55 19.15 -9.22
N GLN A 368 -2.52 18.94 -8.33
CA GLN A 368 -2.45 19.49 -6.98
C GLN A 368 -1.35 18.77 -6.18
N MET A 369 -1.27 17.44 -6.23
CA MET A 369 -0.27 16.69 -5.48
C MET A 369 1.15 17.02 -5.93
N ASP A 370 1.38 17.15 -7.24
CA ASP A 370 2.63 17.68 -7.79
C ASP A 370 3.06 19.02 -7.14
N ARG A 371 2.17 20.02 -7.16
CA ARG A 371 2.44 21.33 -6.54
C ARG A 371 2.58 21.25 -5.02
N HIS A 372 1.78 20.42 -4.36
CA HIS A 372 1.76 20.24 -2.91
C HIS A 372 3.13 19.82 -2.38
N TYR A 373 3.78 18.84 -3.02
CA TYR A 373 5.13 18.42 -2.66
C TYR A 373 6.15 19.56 -2.79
N SER A 374 6.17 20.25 -3.93
CA SER A 374 7.14 21.34 -4.16
C SER A 374 6.98 22.51 -3.17
N GLU A 375 5.73 22.92 -2.87
CA GLU A 375 5.44 24.03 -1.95
C GLU A 375 5.91 23.73 -0.52
N HIS A 376 5.59 22.55 0.01
CA HIS A 376 5.98 22.15 1.38
C HIS A 376 7.48 21.86 1.50
N THR A 377 8.12 21.37 0.45
CA THR A 377 9.59 21.20 0.40
C THR A 377 10.31 22.54 0.43
N ILE A 378 9.89 23.53 -0.39
CA ILE A 378 10.44 24.89 -0.35
C ILE A 378 10.27 25.52 1.04
N ASN A 379 9.11 25.33 1.67
CA ASN A 379 8.86 25.84 3.01
C ASN A 379 9.73 25.18 4.08
N THR A 380 10.18 23.95 3.85
CA THR A 380 11.14 23.27 4.74
C THR A 380 12.55 23.78 4.52
N GLN A 381 13.00 23.90 3.27
CA GLN A 381 14.35 24.41 2.96
C GLN A 381 14.61 25.81 3.54
N LYS A 382 13.60 26.70 3.54
CA LYS A 382 13.70 28.02 4.18
C LYS A 382 14.09 27.96 5.66
N LYS A 383 13.81 26.85 6.35
CA LYS A 383 14.13 26.68 7.77
C LYS A 383 15.62 26.45 8.01
N PHE A 384 16.35 25.93 7.03
CA PHE A 384 17.78 25.64 7.16
C PHE A 384 18.62 26.91 7.38
N SER A 385 18.05 28.09 7.06
CA SER A 385 18.66 29.39 7.28
C SER A 385 18.22 30.08 8.58
N LEU A 386 17.40 29.42 9.41
CA LEU A 386 16.96 30.01 10.68
C LEU A 386 18.10 29.97 11.71
N PRO A 387 18.26 31.02 12.55
CA PRO A 387 19.35 31.09 13.52
C PRO A 387 19.37 29.95 14.55
N ASP A 388 18.21 29.37 14.84
CA ASP A 388 17.98 28.28 15.78
C ASP A 388 17.97 26.88 15.12
N TRP A 389 18.28 26.78 13.82
CA TRP A 389 18.34 25.51 13.11
C TRP A 389 19.40 24.57 13.72
N PRO A 390 19.05 23.31 14.07
CA PRO A 390 20.00 22.34 14.61
C PRO A 390 21.14 22.07 13.62
N GLN A 391 22.37 22.22 14.10
CA GLN A 391 23.59 21.97 13.33
C GLN A 391 23.86 20.48 13.17
#